data_AF-L0EII7-F1
#
_entry.id   AF-L0EII7-F1
#
_cell.length_a   1.000
_cell.length_b   1.000
_cell.length_c   1.000
_cell.angle_alpha   90.00
_cell.angle_beta   90.00
_cell.angle_gamma   90.00
#
_symmetry.space_group_name_H-M   'P 1'
#
loop_
_entity.id
_entity.type
_entity.pdbx_description
1 polymer ?
#
loop_
_entity_poly.entity_id
_entity_poly.type
_entity_poly.pdbx_seq_one_letter_code
_entity_poly.pdbx_strand_id
1 'polypeptide(L)'
;MKNMQIFREPSSQRIHPSLVQKMGEVVNQVVVHSKFRSDFYVHDIREMERCNGIFAWYVYDCGTHFIPLDDPDKVMEFQNEWLSCMKDLKDKKTSEESGRLYVCNIFTGEMKRVYRFEEGNLAERLKAAV
;
A
#
# COMPACT_ATOMS: atom_id res chain seq x y z
N MET A 1 15.01 7.89 48.26
CA MET A 1 15.14 8.31 46.84
C MET A 1 14.40 7.26 46.01
N LYS A 2 13.30 7.62 45.36
CA LYS A 2 12.49 6.70 44.55
C LYS A 2 13.13 6.57 43.17
N ASN A 3 13.58 5.37 42.82
CA ASN A 3 13.97 5.02 41.46
C ASN A 3 12.71 5.03 40.58
N MET A 4 12.56 6.08 39.77
CA MET A 4 11.57 6.14 38.71
C MET A 4 12.10 5.30 37.54
N GLN A 5 11.80 4.01 37.54
CA GLN A 5 11.92 3.20 36.33
C GLN A 5 10.83 3.67 35.36
N ILE A 6 11.23 4.55 34.44
CA ILE A 6 10.47 4.88 33.23
C ILE A 6 10.57 3.65 32.32
N PHE A 7 9.76 2.63 32.61
CA PHE A 7 9.51 1.59 31.62
C PHE A 7 8.70 2.26 30.50
N ARG A 8 9.38 2.63 29.41
CA ARG A 8 8.70 2.75 28.12
C ARG A 8 8.21 1.34 27.81
N GLU A 9 6.89 1.17 27.75
CA GLU A 9 6.32 -0.04 27.16
C GLU A 9 7.04 -0.29 25.84
N PRO A 10 7.54 -1.51 25.58
CA PRO A 10 8.00 -1.83 24.24
C PRO A 10 6.77 -1.68 23.36
N SER A 11 6.76 -0.64 22.51
CA SER A 11 5.77 -0.51 21.45
C SER A 11 5.77 -1.84 20.74
N SER A 12 4.70 -2.63 20.89
CA SER A 12 4.54 -3.89 20.19
C SER A 12 4.59 -3.54 18.72
N GLN A 13 5.75 -3.77 18.10
CA GLN A 13 6.00 -3.39 16.72
C GLN A 13 5.05 -4.22 15.86
N ARG A 14 3.88 -3.65 15.57
CA ARG A 14 2.76 -4.31 14.90
C ARG A 14 3.08 -4.60 13.44
N ILE A 15 3.92 -3.75 12.84
CA ILE A 15 4.33 -3.82 11.44
C ILE A 15 5.68 -4.50 11.34
N HIS A 16 5.74 -5.58 10.54
CA HIS A 16 6.97 -6.27 10.25
C HIS A 16 7.97 -5.33 9.55
N PRO A 17 9.18 -5.09 10.12
CA PRO A 17 10.08 -4.05 9.64
C PRO A 17 10.52 -4.25 8.18
N SER A 18 10.64 -5.49 7.72
CA SER A 18 10.99 -5.76 6.31
C SER A 18 9.94 -5.25 5.33
N LEU A 19 8.67 -5.13 5.74
CA LEU A 19 7.61 -4.63 4.87
C LEU A 19 7.81 -3.15 4.58
N VAL A 20 8.06 -2.37 5.62
CA VAL A 20 8.33 -0.92 5.50
C VAL A 20 9.56 -0.68 4.64
N GLN A 21 10.60 -1.51 4.79
CA GLN A 21 11.78 -1.44 3.93
C GLN A 21 11.44 -1.69 2.45
N LYS A 22 10.78 -2.82 2.13
CA LYS A 22 10.40 -3.17 0.74
C LYS A 22 9.49 -2.11 0.11
N MET A 23 8.51 -1.61 0.87
CA MET A 23 7.62 -0.54 0.40
C MET A 23 8.41 0.75 0.16
N GLY A 24 9.33 1.12 1.05
CA GLY A 24 10.21 2.28 0.86
C GLY A 24 11.10 2.18 -0.39
N GLU A 25 11.64 0.98 -0.68
CA GLU A 25 12.40 0.72 -1.91
C GLU A 25 11.52 0.93 -3.16
N VAL A 26 10.28 0.44 -3.16
CA VAL A 26 9.33 0.63 -4.26
C VAL A 26 8.95 2.10 -4.43
N VAL A 27 8.70 2.83 -3.33
CA VAL A 27 8.39 4.27 -3.39
C VAL A 27 9.53 5.05 -4.03
N ASN A 28 10.77 4.76 -3.64
CA ASN A 28 11.94 5.44 -4.19
C ASN A 28 12.17 5.12 -5.68
N GLN A 29 11.70 3.95 -6.15
CA GLN A 29 11.80 3.55 -7.55
C GLN A 29 10.66 4.12 -8.42
N VAL A 30 9.43 4.14 -7.91
CA VAL A 30 8.23 4.43 -8.71
C VAL A 30 7.80 5.89 -8.60
N VAL A 31 7.88 6.48 -7.40
CA VAL A 31 7.42 7.85 -7.16
C VAL A 31 8.49 8.85 -7.62
N VAL A 32 8.20 9.52 -8.73
CA VAL A 32 9.15 10.37 -9.45
C VAL A 32 9.51 11.61 -8.62
N HIS A 33 8.51 12.29 -8.06
CA HIS A 33 8.74 13.49 -7.28
C HIS A 33 8.82 13.17 -5.79
N SER A 34 9.93 13.53 -5.17
CA SER A 34 10.20 13.27 -3.74
C SER A 34 9.12 13.80 -2.79
N LYS A 35 8.45 14.90 -3.15
CA LYS A 35 7.34 15.46 -2.36
C LYS A 35 6.15 14.53 -2.18
N PHE A 36 5.91 13.59 -3.10
CA PHE A 36 4.81 12.62 -3.01
C PHE A 36 5.22 11.36 -2.23
N ARG A 37 6.51 11.21 -1.89
CA ARG A 37 6.96 10.08 -1.05
C ARG A 37 6.48 10.23 0.40
N SER A 38 6.12 11.44 0.82
CA SER A 38 5.53 11.67 2.14
C SER A 38 4.23 10.92 2.35
N ASP A 39 3.48 10.64 1.27
CA ASP A 39 2.22 9.91 1.35
C ASP A 39 2.46 8.53 1.95
N PHE A 40 3.51 7.84 1.50
CA PHE A 40 3.93 6.58 2.11
C PHE A 40 4.36 6.75 3.59
N TYR A 41 5.32 7.64 3.86
CA TYR A 41 5.93 7.73 5.19
C TYR A 41 5.00 8.29 6.28
N VAL A 42 3.95 9.03 5.89
CA VAL A 42 3.03 9.67 6.83
C VAL A 42 1.67 8.99 6.82
N HIS A 43 1.07 8.77 5.65
CA HIS A 43 -0.28 8.25 5.54
C HIS A 43 -0.30 6.72 5.59
N ASP A 44 0.44 6.05 4.70
CA ASP A 44 0.35 4.59 4.59
C ASP A 44 0.84 3.89 5.86
N ILE A 45 1.93 4.36 6.47
CA ILE A 45 2.41 3.79 7.74
C ILE A 45 1.35 3.91 8.85
N ARG A 46 0.63 5.03 8.94
CA ARG A 46 -0.44 5.20 9.95
C ARG A 46 -1.63 4.28 9.68
N GLU A 47 -1.99 4.09 8.42
CA GLU A 47 -3.07 3.17 8.06
C GLU A 47 -2.66 1.71 8.30
N MET A 48 -1.39 1.34 8.10
CA MET A 48 -0.86 0.03 8.47
C MET A 48 -0.94 -0.22 9.99
N GLU A 49 -0.77 0.79 10.84
CA GLU A 49 -0.92 0.64 12.30
C GLU A 49 -2.37 0.32 12.70
N ARG A 50 -3.34 0.75 11.89
CA ARG A 50 -4.79 0.58 12.12
C ARG A 50 -5.36 -0.67 11.44
N CYS A 51 -4.75 -1.11 10.34
CA CYS A 51 -5.21 -2.23 9.52
C CYS A 51 -5.07 -3.58 10.25
N ASN A 52 -6.03 -4.48 9.99
CA ASN A 52 -6.06 -5.83 10.55
C ASN A 52 -5.34 -6.86 9.66
N GLY A 53 -4.11 -6.55 9.28
CA GLY A 53 -3.16 -7.53 8.76
C GLY A 53 -2.88 -7.43 7.27
N ILE A 54 -3.90 -7.52 6.41
CA ILE A 54 -3.69 -7.62 4.95
C ILE A 54 -4.33 -6.43 4.23
N PHE A 55 -3.56 -5.81 3.35
CA PHE A 55 -4.00 -4.66 2.56
C PHE A 55 -3.49 -4.77 1.12
N ALA A 56 -4.19 -4.10 0.20
CA ALA A 56 -3.66 -3.79 -1.11
C ALA A 56 -3.00 -2.42 -1.11
N TRP A 57 -1.94 -2.27 -1.89
CA TRP A 57 -1.15 -1.05 -1.95
C TRP A 57 -0.80 -0.72 -3.38
N TYR A 58 -1.28 0.42 -3.84
CA TYR A 58 -1.05 0.91 -5.18
C TYR A 58 -0.01 2.03 -5.16
N VAL A 59 0.95 1.99 -6.07
CA VAL A 59 2.04 2.98 -6.17
C VAL A 59 2.14 3.46 -7.61
N TYR A 60 2.15 4.77 -7.80
CA TYR A 60 2.24 5.41 -9.12
C TYR A 60 3.20 6.60 -9.06
N ASP A 61 3.44 7.26 -10.18
CA ASP A 61 4.48 8.30 -10.31
C ASP A 61 4.29 9.50 -9.34
N CYS A 62 3.05 9.76 -8.94
CA CYS A 62 2.66 10.89 -8.12
C CYS A 62 2.10 10.51 -6.74
N GLY A 63 2.34 9.28 -6.25
CA GLY A 63 1.97 8.93 -4.88
C GLY A 63 1.70 7.45 -4.64
N THR A 64 1.02 7.20 -3.53
CA THR A 64 0.61 5.88 -3.07
C THR A 64 -0.84 5.86 -2.66
N HIS A 65 -1.45 4.68 -2.65
CA HIS A 65 -2.81 4.49 -2.19
C HIS A 65 -2.91 3.19 -1.39
N PHE A 66 -3.28 3.33 -0.11
CA PHE A 66 -3.50 2.24 0.81
C PHE A 66 -4.96 1.78 0.74
N ILE A 67 -5.19 0.47 0.53
CA ILE A 67 -6.51 -0.12 0.34
C ILE A 67 -6.69 -1.25 1.36
N PRO A 68 -7.44 -1.04 2.45
CA PRO A 68 -7.77 -2.10 3.39
C PRO A 68 -8.58 -3.21 2.69
N LEU A 69 -8.20 -4.48 2.86
CA LEU A 69 -8.94 -5.61 2.26
C LEU A 69 -10.06 -6.14 3.15
N ASP A 70 -10.11 -5.70 4.42
CA ASP A 70 -11.21 -5.97 5.34
C ASP A 70 -12.43 -5.04 5.11
N ASP A 71 -12.31 -4.06 4.20
CA ASP A 71 -13.38 -3.17 3.77
C ASP A 71 -13.68 -3.35 2.26
N PRO A 72 -14.72 -4.12 1.90
CA PRO A 72 -15.11 -4.32 0.50
C PRO A 72 -15.51 -3.02 -0.22
N ASP A 73 -16.04 -2.03 0.48
CA ASP A 73 -16.48 -0.77 -0.12
C ASP A 73 -15.26 0.04 -0.59
N LYS A 74 -14.19 0.04 0.20
CA LYS A 74 -12.90 0.66 -0.18
C LYS A 74 -12.27 0.01 -1.41
N VAL A 75 -12.38 -1.32 -1.54
CA VAL A 75 -11.90 -2.04 -2.72
C VAL A 75 -12.71 -1.65 -3.97
N MET A 76 -14.04 -1.52 -3.84
CA MET A 76 -14.90 -1.10 -4.94
C MET A 76 -14.69 0.37 -5.32
N GLU A 77 -14.53 1.26 -4.34
CA GLU A 77 -14.20 2.68 -4.54
C GLU A 77 -12.91 2.81 -5.37
N PHE A 78 -11.85 2.11 -4.97
CA PHE A 78 -10.60 2.09 -5.72
C PHE A 78 -10.77 1.53 -7.15
N GLN A 79 -11.53 0.44 -7.32
CA GLN A 79 -11.79 -0.12 -8.65
C GLN A 79 -12.58 0.86 -9.55
N ASN A 80 -13.61 1.51 -9.02
CA ASN A 80 -14.53 2.32 -9.81
C ASN A 80 -13.99 3.71 -10.09
N GLU A 81 -13.34 4.34 -9.12
CA GLU A 81 -12.90 5.73 -9.24
C GLU A 81 -11.46 5.78 -9.77
N TRP A 82 -10.56 4.99 -9.19
CA TRP A 82 -9.13 5.12 -9.45
C TRP A 82 -8.72 4.40 -10.73
N LEU A 83 -9.12 3.13 -10.91
CA LEU A 83 -8.77 2.39 -12.13
C LEU A 83 -9.48 2.94 -13.36
N SER A 84 -10.69 3.47 -13.23
CA SER A 84 -11.40 4.11 -14.36
C SER A 84 -10.71 5.41 -14.78
N CYS A 85 -10.39 6.30 -13.83
CA CYS A 85 -9.63 7.52 -14.15
C CYS A 85 -8.27 7.21 -14.79
N MET A 86 -7.60 6.13 -14.36
CA MET A 86 -6.31 5.73 -14.94
C MET A 86 -6.45 5.15 -16.36
N LYS A 87 -7.58 4.53 -16.71
CA LYS A 87 -7.86 4.12 -18.10
C LYS A 87 -7.97 5.33 -19.03
N ASP A 88 -8.55 6.42 -18.56
CA ASP A 88 -8.67 7.65 -19.34
C ASP A 88 -7.32 8.37 -19.53
N LEU A 89 -6.35 8.11 -18.66
CA LEU A 89 -4.98 8.65 -18.74
C LEU A 89 -4.01 7.80 -19.59
N LYS A 90 -4.40 6.57 -19.95
CA LYS A 90 -3.54 5.58 -20.62
C LYS A 90 -3.20 5.85 -22.08
N ASP A 91 -3.82 6.84 -22.72
CA ASP A 91 -3.48 7.22 -24.10
C ASP A 91 -2.04 7.76 -24.26
N LYS A 92 -1.26 7.89 -23.16
CA LYS A 92 0.09 8.48 -23.21
C LYS A 92 1.23 7.65 -22.65
N LYS A 93 1.01 6.52 -21.97
CA LYS A 93 2.09 5.66 -21.43
C LYS A 93 1.69 4.19 -21.37
N THR A 94 2.64 3.31 -21.68
CA THR A 94 2.49 1.85 -21.60
C THR A 94 2.04 1.40 -20.21
N SER A 95 1.17 0.39 -20.14
CA SER A 95 0.51 -0.11 -18.91
C SER A 95 1.42 -0.54 -17.76
N GLU A 96 2.73 -0.71 -18.00
CA GLU A 96 3.71 -0.97 -16.93
C GLU A 96 4.23 0.31 -16.25
N GLU A 97 4.01 1.48 -16.86
CA GLU A 97 4.41 2.80 -16.35
C GLU A 97 3.30 3.50 -15.55
N SER A 98 2.05 3.01 -15.60
CA SER A 98 0.90 3.65 -14.94
C SER A 98 0.89 3.43 -13.43
N GLY A 99 1.47 2.34 -12.93
CA GLY A 99 1.60 2.08 -11.50
C GLY A 99 1.79 0.60 -11.17
N ARG A 100 1.98 0.30 -9.89
CA ARG A 100 2.21 -1.05 -9.37
C ARG A 100 1.27 -1.33 -8.22
N LEU A 101 0.55 -2.45 -8.29
CA LEU A 101 -0.32 -2.92 -7.22
C LEU A 101 0.35 -4.09 -6.48
N TYR A 102 0.25 -4.09 -5.16
CA TYR A 102 0.74 -5.15 -4.29
C TYR A 102 -0.35 -5.58 -3.31
N VAL A 103 -0.30 -6.83 -2.87
CA VAL A 103 -0.95 -7.30 -1.64
C VAL A 103 0.12 -7.49 -0.59
N CYS A 104 -0.10 -6.91 0.58
CA CYS A 104 0.87 -6.79 1.65
C CYS A 104 0.30 -7.39 2.94
N ASN A 105 1.13 -8.15 3.67
CA ASN A 105 0.78 -8.68 4.98
C ASN A 105 1.67 -8.01 6.04
N ILE A 106 1.04 -7.23 6.91
CA ILE A 106 1.66 -6.42 7.96
C ILE A 106 2.45 -7.28 8.95
N PHE A 107 1.98 -8.50 9.25
CA PHE A 107 2.58 -9.35 10.28
C PHE A 107 3.73 -10.20 9.75
N THR A 108 3.63 -10.71 8.53
CA THR A 108 4.66 -11.57 7.91
C THR A 108 5.69 -10.78 7.12
N GLY A 109 5.36 -9.54 6.74
CA GLY A 109 6.14 -8.72 5.83
C GLY A 109 6.19 -9.22 4.39
N GLU A 110 5.26 -10.11 4.03
CA GLU A 110 5.03 -10.53 2.65
C GLU A 110 4.46 -9.38 1.84
N MET A 111 4.92 -9.29 0.59
CA MET A 111 4.54 -8.26 -0.35
C MET A 111 4.56 -8.90 -1.74
N LYS A 112 3.38 -9.07 -2.33
CA LYS A 112 3.18 -9.80 -3.59
C LYS A 112 2.66 -8.84 -4.65
N ARG A 113 3.37 -8.72 -5.76
CA ARG A 113 2.93 -7.89 -6.89
C ARG A 113 1.71 -8.51 -7.58
N VAL A 114 0.67 -7.73 -7.78
CA VAL A 114 -0.52 -8.09 -8.56
C VAL A 114 -0.33 -7.53 -9.97
N TYR A 115 -0.29 -8.43 -10.95
CA TYR A 115 -0.16 -8.06 -12.36
C TYR A 115 -1.54 -7.99 -13.02
N ARG A 116 -1.67 -7.19 -14.08
CA ARG A 116 -2.90 -7.06 -14.89
C ARG A 116 -4.15 -6.75 -14.04
N PHE A 117 -3.98 -6.00 -12.96
CA PHE A 117 -5.07 -5.62 -12.04
C PHE A 117 -6.10 -4.68 -12.68
N GLU A 118 -5.76 -4.08 -13.82
CA GLU A 118 -6.62 -3.18 -14.60
C GLU A 118 -7.60 -3.95 -15.51
N GLU A 119 -7.41 -5.27 -15.65
CA GLU A 119 -8.24 -6.16 -16.48
C GLU A 119 -9.18 -7.00 -15.61
N GLY A 120 -10.49 -6.92 -15.84
CA GLY A 120 -11.49 -7.75 -15.15
C GLY A 120 -11.85 -7.27 -13.74
N ASN A 121 -12.24 -8.20 -12.87
CA ASN A 121 -12.69 -7.91 -11.51
C ASN A 121 -11.49 -7.82 -10.55
N LEU A 122 -11.24 -6.63 -9.99
CA LEU A 122 -10.10 -6.40 -9.10
C LEU A 122 -10.26 -7.17 -7.78
N ALA A 123 -11.46 -7.18 -7.21
CA ALA A 123 -11.72 -7.85 -5.94
C ALA A 123 -11.41 -9.35 -5.99
N GLU A 124 -11.74 -10.02 -7.10
CA GLU A 124 -11.38 -11.44 -7.30
C GLU A 124 -9.87 -11.65 -7.39
N ARG A 125 -9.15 -10.75 -8.07
CA ARG A 125 -7.68 -10.83 -8.17
C ARG A 125 -7.00 -10.59 -6.83
N LEU A 126 -7.48 -9.62 -6.06
CA LEU A 126 -6.99 -9.36 -4.72
C LEU A 126 -7.20 -10.57 -3.82
N LYS A 127 -8.39 -11.19 -3.84
CA LYS A 127 -8.67 -12.44 -3.12
C LYS A 127 -7.72 -13.58 -3.50
N ALA A 128 -7.37 -13.73 -4.78
CA ALA A 128 -6.43 -14.76 -5.24
C ALA A 128 -4.96 -14.47 -4.89
N ALA A 129 -4.66 -13.23 -4.48
CA ALA A 129 -3.30 -12.80 -4.15
C ALA A 129 -2.99 -12.86 -2.63
N VAL A 130 -4.02 -12.97 -1.79
CA VAL A 130 -3.94 -13.19 -0.34
C VAL A 130 -3.51 -14.62 -0.01
#